data_AF-A0A4P7UBD2-F1
#
_entry.id   AF-A0A4P7UBD2-F1
#
_cell.length_a   1.000
_cell.length_b   1.000
_cell.length_c   1.000
_cell.angle_alpha   90.00
_cell.angle_beta   90.00
_cell.angle_gamma   90.00
#
_symmetry.space_group_name_H-M   'P 1'
#
loop_
_entity.id
_entity.type
_entity.pdbx_description
1 polymer ?
#
loop_
_entity_poly.entity_id
_entity_poly.type
_entity_poly.pdbx_seq_one_letter_code
_entity_poly.pdbx_strand_id
1 'polypeptide(L)'
;MVEDWRISAEGPTYTVGITTSGSGGDGLSVPSGRSLKLDQGVVLKFHRAYNNYANLHIQGSLVAVGAENAPVVFTTTLDDSVGVDLSGNSPQVPGPSAWGGLYVADGGEAVLRDTTITYAATGLHTSSDGNAEIHGAILNSSSGLVAHGFTDATDVDWGSASGPSPFGTGTSVSGTGAVVFPWRGYVAPPRPPAAPAQPAPADNGCKQLVIYGLRGSGELPQGPNETTLPTFGSDTSGFGLDNLVIAGAIRDRVLELKPSATTKFVAIQYLALPVPYLEPRVSGEEFIDSIWQGVDKLLAAMRAESALCPSSQFALVGYSQGALSINIALRNMDSSERSRIGGIALLADPGKLANPTETLWEGAYTPAVDGVRDKPGAYVALNFAGHGPIPSDVSGRTISMCHQRDIVCAPKWNARIAFHENYTYEEDQAMGVFVGTRAAALLP
;
A
#
# COMPACT_ATOMS: atom_id res chain seq x y z
N MET A 1 32.55 9.36 4.28
CA MET A 1 33.46 8.52 3.45
C MET A 1 33.84 9.29 2.18
N VAL A 2 34.98 9.00 1.53
CA VAL A 2 35.38 9.66 0.25
C VAL A 2 35.49 8.68 -0.92
N GLU A 3 35.32 7.39 -0.67
CA GLU A 3 35.38 6.28 -1.62
C GLU A 3 34.42 5.15 -1.18
N ASP A 4 34.30 4.10 -1.99
CA ASP A 4 33.48 2.92 -1.67
C ASP A 4 34.15 2.08 -0.60
N TRP A 5 33.41 1.72 0.45
CA TRP A 5 33.93 0.86 1.52
C TRP A 5 33.19 -0.48 1.56
N ARG A 6 33.95 -1.53 1.88
CA ARG A 6 33.41 -2.84 2.28
C ARG A 6 33.97 -3.19 3.66
N ILE A 7 33.09 -3.55 4.57
CA ILE A 7 33.42 -4.01 5.91
C ILE A 7 33.12 -5.51 5.97
N SER A 8 34.17 -6.30 6.18
CA SER A 8 34.11 -7.76 6.27
C SER A 8 34.26 -8.23 7.72
N ALA A 9 33.57 -9.31 8.10
CA ALA A 9 33.58 -9.84 9.47
C ALA A 9 34.88 -10.52 9.92
N GLU A 10 35.93 -10.55 9.08
CA GLU A 10 37.27 -11.00 9.49
C GLU A 10 38.02 -9.99 10.41
N GLY A 11 37.33 -8.95 10.89
CA GLY A 11 37.86 -7.92 11.79
C GLY A 11 36.94 -7.61 12.99
N PRO A 12 37.43 -6.88 14.01
CA PRO A 12 36.67 -6.58 15.23
C PRO A 12 35.42 -5.74 14.96
N THR A 13 34.46 -5.76 15.89
CA THR A 13 33.32 -4.82 15.93
C THR A 13 33.77 -3.39 15.64
N TYR A 14 33.06 -2.69 14.74
CA TYR A 14 33.43 -1.33 14.36
C TYR A 14 32.62 -0.32 15.17
N THR A 15 33.33 0.62 15.77
CA THR A 15 32.75 1.73 16.52
C THR A 15 32.67 2.97 15.63
N VAL A 16 31.48 3.52 15.47
CA VAL A 16 31.22 4.80 14.82
C VAL A 16 31.01 5.86 15.90
N GLY A 17 32.01 6.71 16.09
CA GLY A 17 31.96 7.85 17.01
C GLY A 17 31.60 9.17 16.34
N ILE A 18 31.25 10.17 17.14
CA ILE A 18 31.11 11.57 16.71
C ILE A 18 32.50 12.19 16.67
N THR A 19 32.99 12.62 15.51
CA THR A 19 34.20 13.45 15.44
C THR A 19 33.81 14.90 15.71
N THR A 20 34.19 15.42 16.88
CA THR A 20 33.86 16.79 17.29
C THR A 20 34.57 17.82 16.42
N SER A 21 33.84 18.53 15.56
CA SER A 21 34.13 19.94 15.22
C SER A 21 33.03 20.71 14.47
N GLY A 22 31.91 20.10 14.07
CA GLY A 22 30.80 20.79 13.40
C GLY A 22 29.53 20.87 14.25
N SER A 23 28.84 22.00 14.24
CA SER A 23 27.53 22.21 14.89
C SER A 23 26.35 21.59 14.10
N GLY A 24 26.60 20.49 13.39
CA GLY A 24 25.62 19.64 12.71
C GLY A 24 25.87 18.18 13.10
N GLY A 25 24.84 17.32 13.11
CA GLY A 25 24.92 15.92 13.56
C GLY A 25 25.87 15.03 12.76
N ASP A 26 27.17 15.07 13.05
CA ASP A 26 28.19 14.33 12.30
C ASP A 26 28.41 12.91 12.87
N GLY A 27 27.68 11.94 12.29
CA GLY A 27 27.96 10.49 12.36
C GLY A 27 28.69 9.97 11.12
N LEU A 28 28.41 8.73 10.68
CA LEU A 28 28.97 8.17 9.44
C LEU A 28 28.13 8.59 8.24
N SER A 29 28.75 9.04 7.14
CA SER A 29 28.06 9.40 5.91
C SER A 29 28.57 8.60 4.70
N VAL A 30 27.61 8.08 3.91
CA VAL A 30 27.79 7.49 2.58
C VAL A 30 27.33 8.53 1.54
N PRO A 31 28.26 9.30 0.94
CA PRO A 31 27.90 10.36 0.00
C PRO A 31 27.27 9.81 -1.29
N SER A 32 26.62 10.69 -2.04
CA SER A 32 26.08 10.36 -3.38
C SER A 32 27.18 9.82 -4.30
N GLY A 33 26.83 8.79 -5.08
CA GLY A 33 27.77 8.07 -5.95
C GLY A 33 28.76 7.15 -5.23
N ARG A 34 28.63 6.98 -3.91
CA ARG A 34 29.44 6.04 -3.11
C ARG A 34 28.61 4.91 -2.54
N SER A 35 29.27 3.83 -2.15
CA SER A 35 28.67 2.67 -1.52
C SER A 35 29.38 2.23 -0.24
N LEU A 36 28.59 1.77 0.73
CA LEU A 36 29.05 1.06 1.93
C LEU A 36 28.44 -0.34 1.92
N LYS A 37 29.30 -1.36 1.90
CA LYS A 37 28.89 -2.77 1.95
C LYS A 37 29.29 -3.41 3.27
N LEU A 38 28.36 -4.04 3.95
CA LEU A 38 28.57 -4.75 5.21
C LEU A 38 28.29 -6.25 4.99
N ASP A 39 29.31 -7.07 5.24
CA ASP A 39 29.19 -8.52 5.16
C ASP A 39 28.49 -9.08 6.42
N GLN A 40 28.01 -10.33 6.33
CA GLN A 40 27.34 -11.02 7.43
C GLN A 40 28.15 -10.98 8.74
N GLY A 41 27.47 -10.83 9.87
CA GLY A 41 28.07 -10.77 11.21
C GLY A 41 28.72 -9.44 11.58
N VAL A 42 28.74 -8.45 10.69
CA VAL A 42 29.25 -7.11 11.00
C VAL A 42 28.37 -6.43 12.05
N VAL A 43 29.01 -5.85 13.06
CA VAL A 43 28.35 -5.03 14.09
C VAL A 43 28.88 -3.60 14.00
N LEU A 44 28.00 -2.63 13.77
CA LEU A 44 28.27 -1.20 13.82
C LEU A 44 27.65 -0.58 15.07
N LYS A 45 28.49 -0.02 15.95
CA LYS A 45 28.06 0.61 17.21
C LYS A 45 28.18 2.12 17.16
N PHE A 46 27.11 2.84 17.50
CA PHE A 46 27.03 4.30 17.44
C PHE A 46 27.04 4.93 18.83
N HIS A 47 27.89 5.94 19.01
CA HIS A 47 28.02 6.65 20.30
C HIS A 47 26.97 7.77 20.46
N ARG A 48 26.50 7.98 21.69
CA ARG A 48 25.66 9.13 22.08
C ARG A 48 26.49 10.21 22.76
N ALA A 49 26.63 11.40 22.16
CA ALA A 49 27.29 12.52 22.84
C ALA A 49 26.27 13.56 23.32
N TYR A 50 26.05 13.64 24.63
CA TYR A 50 25.30 14.67 25.39
C TYR A 50 23.95 15.16 24.80
N ASN A 51 23.93 15.88 23.67
CA ASN A 51 22.75 16.41 22.96
C ASN A 51 22.71 16.09 21.45
N ASN A 52 23.60 15.22 20.95
CA ASN A 52 23.72 14.88 19.55
C ASN A 52 23.71 13.37 19.35
N TYR A 53 23.03 12.92 18.30
CA TYR A 53 22.90 11.52 17.98
C TYR A 53 23.84 11.20 16.82
N ALA A 54 24.78 10.26 17.00
CA ALA A 54 25.45 9.68 15.85
C ALA A 54 24.43 8.89 15.03
N ASN A 55 24.28 9.23 13.75
CA ASN A 55 23.47 8.51 12.78
C ASN A 55 24.35 8.02 11.62
N LEU A 56 23.78 7.13 10.80
CA LEU A 56 24.34 6.79 9.49
C LEU A 56 23.52 7.53 8.42
N HIS A 57 24.13 8.53 7.78
CA HIS A 57 23.52 9.31 6.72
C HIS A 57 23.85 8.71 5.34
N ILE A 58 22.84 8.35 4.55
CA ILE A 58 22.98 7.57 3.32
C ILE A 58 22.44 8.38 2.15
N GLN A 59 23.34 9.04 1.40
CA GLN A 59 23.04 9.75 0.16
C GLN A 59 23.46 8.94 -1.08
N GLY A 60 24.27 7.90 -0.88
CA GLY A 60 24.63 6.89 -1.86
C GLY A 60 23.94 5.56 -1.57
N SER A 61 24.68 4.46 -1.61
CA SER A 61 24.15 3.11 -1.42
C SER A 61 24.68 2.43 -0.15
N LEU A 62 23.79 1.96 0.71
CA LEU A 62 24.10 1.04 1.80
C LEU A 62 23.62 -0.36 1.44
N VAL A 63 24.51 -1.35 1.51
CA VAL A 63 24.16 -2.76 1.35
C VAL A 63 24.65 -3.54 2.56
N ALA A 64 23.72 -3.99 3.40
CA ALA A 64 24.00 -4.85 4.54
C ALA A 64 23.31 -6.20 4.31
N VAL A 65 24.11 -7.27 4.18
CA VAL A 65 23.58 -8.61 3.91
C VAL A 65 24.10 -9.55 4.99
N GLY A 66 23.26 -9.76 6.00
CA GLY A 66 23.45 -10.71 7.08
C GLY A 66 23.08 -12.15 6.70
N ALA A 67 23.05 -12.99 7.73
CA ALA A 67 22.42 -14.30 7.71
C ALA A 67 21.69 -14.53 9.04
N GLU A 68 20.73 -15.45 9.10
CA GLU A 68 19.94 -15.75 10.30
C GLU A 68 20.80 -15.98 11.57
N ASN A 69 21.94 -16.65 11.42
CA ASN A 69 22.89 -16.95 12.50
C ASN A 69 24.07 -15.96 12.59
N ALA A 70 24.15 -14.99 11.68
CA ALA A 70 25.18 -13.96 11.63
C ALA A 70 24.58 -12.66 11.05
N PRO A 71 23.62 -12.04 11.74
CA PRO A 71 22.97 -10.84 11.24
C PRO A 71 23.97 -9.67 11.17
N VAL A 72 23.69 -8.70 10.31
CA VAL A 72 24.34 -7.38 10.43
C VAL A 72 23.60 -6.59 11.50
N VAL A 73 24.32 -6.02 12.47
CA VAL A 73 23.69 -5.34 13.61
C VAL A 73 24.11 -3.87 13.68
N PHE A 74 23.12 -2.98 13.70
CA PHE A 74 23.27 -1.56 13.98
C PHE A 74 22.72 -1.26 15.38
N THR A 75 23.58 -0.82 16.29
CA THR A 75 23.23 -0.61 17.70
C THR A 75 24.05 0.53 18.33
N THR A 76 23.88 0.78 19.62
CA THR A 76 24.65 1.77 20.37
C THR A 76 25.93 1.18 20.97
N THR A 77 26.91 2.02 21.30
CA THR A 77 28.10 1.59 22.06
C THR A 77 27.80 1.09 23.48
N LEU A 78 26.58 1.33 23.98
CA LEU A 78 26.11 0.83 25.28
C LEU A 78 25.54 -0.60 25.22
N ASP A 79 25.39 -1.17 24.02
CA ASP A 79 24.82 -2.50 23.85
C ASP A 79 25.92 -3.55 23.98
N ASP A 80 26.06 -4.14 25.16
CA ASP A 80 27.05 -5.18 25.45
C ASP A 80 26.57 -6.59 25.06
N SER A 81 25.37 -6.73 24.48
CA SER A 81 24.81 -8.04 24.11
C SER A 81 25.37 -8.59 22.79
N VAL A 82 25.95 -7.73 21.94
CA VAL A 82 26.45 -8.08 20.61
C VAL A 82 27.82 -7.44 20.36
N GLY A 83 28.71 -8.13 19.64
CA GLY A 83 30.06 -7.62 19.35
C GLY A 83 30.93 -7.42 20.60
N VAL A 84 31.92 -6.54 20.51
CA VAL A 84 32.84 -6.22 21.62
C VAL A 84 32.19 -5.25 22.61
N ASP A 85 32.38 -5.48 23.92
CA ASP A 85 32.05 -4.54 24.99
C ASP A 85 32.93 -3.28 24.88
N LEU A 86 32.30 -2.13 24.71
CA LEU A 86 32.95 -0.82 24.59
C LEU A 86 32.57 0.11 25.76
N SER A 87 31.72 -0.33 26.68
CA SER A 87 31.19 0.48 27.79
C SER A 87 32.17 0.59 28.96
N GLY A 88 33.24 -0.20 28.94
CA GLY A 88 34.36 -0.08 29.89
C GLY A 88 34.01 -0.54 31.31
N ASN A 89 33.04 -1.45 31.46
CA ASN A 89 32.54 -2.02 32.72
C ASN A 89 31.61 -1.09 33.55
N SER A 90 30.97 -0.08 32.97
CA SER A 90 29.87 0.65 33.60
C SER A 90 28.57 0.27 32.89
N PRO A 91 27.84 -0.78 33.36
CA PRO A 91 26.72 -1.35 32.61
C PRO A 91 25.56 -0.34 32.56
N GLN A 92 25.51 0.45 31.50
CA GLN A 92 24.32 1.20 31.14
C GLN A 92 23.50 0.34 30.18
N VAL A 93 22.34 -0.13 30.64
CA VAL A 93 21.40 -0.84 29.77
C VAL A 93 20.91 0.13 28.70
N PRO A 94 21.06 -0.18 27.40
CA PRO A 94 20.64 0.72 26.35
C PRO A 94 19.11 0.88 26.35
N GLY A 95 18.66 2.13 26.40
CA GLY A 95 17.26 2.48 26.17
C GLY A 95 17.01 2.93 24.73
N PRO A 96 15.75 3.12 24.33
CA PRO A 96 15.44 3.76 23.04
C PRO A 96 16.07 5.17 22.97
N SER A 97 16.34 5.67 21.76
CA SER A 97 17.10 6.92 21.54
C SER A 97 18.53 6.91 22.09
N ALA A 98 19.20 5.75 22.13
CA ALA A 98 20.62 5.66 22.47
C ALA A 98 21.56 6.02 21.30
N TRP A 99 21.03 6.17 20.09
CA TRP A 99 21.74 6.70 18.92
C TRP A 99 20.72 7.18 17.86
N GLY A 100 21.19 7.74 16.74
CA GLY A 100 20.33 8.47 15.80
C GLY A 100 19.52 7.59 14.86
N GLY A 101 20.07 6.43 14.48
CA GLY A 101 19.48 5.56 13.48
C GLY A 101 20.10 5.65 12.10
N LEU A 102 19.45 4.99 11.14
CA LEU A 102 19.79 5.04 9.72
C LEU A 102 18.92 6.09 9.03
N TYR A 103 19.55 7.02 8.32
CA TYR A 103 18.87 8.07 7.57
C TYR A 103 19.19 7.93 6.07
N VAL A 104 18.25 7.41 5.30
CA VAL A 104 18.31 7.36 3.84
C VAL A 104 17.79 8.69 3.30
N ALA A 105 18.71 9.49 2.79
CA ALA A 105 18.41 10.79 2.20
C ALA A 105 17.83 10.66 0.79
N ASP A 106 17.42 11.78 0.20
CA ASP A 106 16.94 11.83 -1.18
C ASP A 106 18.00 11.31 -2.15
N GLY A 107 17.60 10.38 -3.03
CA GLY A 107 18.49 9.67 -3.97
C GLY A 107 19.36 8.59 -3.31
N GLY A 108 19.27 8.42 -1.99
CA GLY A 108 19.93 7.35 -1.24
C GLY A 108 19.16 6.04 -1.31
N GLU A 109 19.90 4.94 -1.19
CA GLU A 109 19.36 3.58 -1.26
C GLU A 109 19.93 2.72 -0.13
N ALA A 110 19.08 1.93 0.53
CA ALA A 110 19.51 0.95 1.53
C ALA A 110 18.91 -0.43 1.25
N VAL A 111 19.74 -1.47 1.19
CA VAL A 111 19.32 -2.87 1.12
C VAL A 111 19.83 -3.57 2.36
N LEU A 112 18.92 -3.96 3.25
CA LEU A 112 19.20 -4.49 4.58
C LEU A 112 18.57 -5.88 4.72
N ARG A 113 19.37 -6.93 4.57
CA ARG A 113 18.89 -8.32 4.66
C ARG A 113 19.47 -8.97 5.90
N ASP A 114 18.66 -9.75 6.61
CA ASP A 114 19.01 -10.34 7.91
C ASP A 114 19.73 -9.31 8.80
N THR A 115 19.14 -8.12 8.88
CA THR A 115 19.72 -6.96 9.56
C THR A 115 18.89 -6.62 10.81
N THR A 116 19.57 -6.35 11.92
CA THR A 116 18.96 -5.88 13.16
C THR A 116 19.31 -4.42 13.41
N ILE A 117 18.30 -3.59 13.61
CA ILE A 117 18.42 -2.20 14.06
C ILE A 117 17.80 -2.11 15.46
N THR A 118 18.54 -1.67 16.47
CA THR A 118 18.01 -1.57 17.84
C THR A 118 18.46 -0.32 18.58
N TYR A 119 17.66 0.14 19.56
CA TYR A 119 17.96 1.25 20.46
C TYR A 119 18.11 2.63 19.81
N ALA A 120 17.61 2.81 18.59
CA ALA A 120 17.69 4.09 17.87
C ALA A 120 16.61 5.08 18.32
N ALA A 121 16.81 6.37 18.02
CA ALA A 121 15.76 7.37 18.07
C ALA A 121 14.74 7.10 16.94
N THR A 122 15.22 6.86 15.73
CA THR A 122 14.43 6.33 14.62
C THR A 122 15.24 5.22 13.99
N GLY A 123 14.77 3.96 14.00
CA GLY A 123 15.55 2.82 13.48
C GLY A 123 15.99 3.06 12.03
N LEU A 124 15.02 3.27 11.15
CA LEU A 124 15.22 3.59 9.75
C LEU A 124 14.34 4.79 9.36
N HIS A 125 14.94 5.82 8.78
CA HIS A 125 14.24 6.93 8.16
C HIS A 125 14.53 6.94 6.66
N THR A 126 13.50 7.10 5.81
CA THR A 126 13.67 7.31 4.37
C THR A 126 13.00 8.62 3.94
N SER A 127 13.77 9.49 3.29
CA SER A 127 13.24 10.73 2.69
C SER A 127 12.39 10.42 1.44
N SER A 128 11.64 11.41 0.94
CA SER A 128 10.68 11.25 -0.16
C SER A 128 11.28 10.66 -1.44
N ASP A 129 12.54 10.97 -1.74
CA ASP A 129 13.28 10.40 -2.87
C ASP A 129 14.27 9.29 -2.46
N GLY A 130 14.30 8.90 -1.19
CA GLY A 130 15.09 7.76 -0.70
C GLY A 130 14.34 6.44 -0.85
N ASN A 131 15.07 5.33 -0.98
CA ASN A 131 14.48 4.01 -1.05
C ASN A 131 15.16 3.02 -0.12
N ALA A 132 14.39 2.12 0.49
CA ALA A 132 14.96 1.06 1.32
C ALA A 132 14.23 -0.29 1.18
N GLU A 133 14.96 -1.36 1.47
CA GLU A 133 14.47 -2.70 1.76
C GLU A 133 15.08 -3.11 3.09
N ILE A 134 14.25 -3.60 4.01
CA ILE A 134 14.69 -4.21 5.26
C ILE A 134 13.93 -5.51 5.54
N HIS A 135 14.68 -6.58 5.70
CA HIS A 135 14.23 -7.87 6.22
C HIS A 135 15.13 -8.25 7.40
N GLY A 136 14.55 -8.62 8.54
CA GLY A 136 15.28 -8.81 9.79
C GLY A 136 14.50 -8.27 10.98
N ALA A 137 15.05 -7.35 11.76
CA ALA A 137 14.41 -6.85 12.97
C ALA A 137 14.64 -5.35 13.21
N ILE A 138 13.60 -4.65 13.65
CA ILE A 138 13.68 -3.28 14.19
C ILE A 138 13.09 -3.28 15.60
N LEU A 139 13.95 -3.14 16.60
CA LEU A 139 13.62 -3.38 17.99
C LEU A 139 13.95 -2.17 18.87
N ASN A 140 13.27 -2.05 20.01
CA ASN A 140 13.64 -1.16 21.12
C ASN A 140 13.97 0.29 20.74
N SER A 141 13.39 0.80 19.64
CA SER A 141 13.65 2.15 19.13
C SER A 141 12.47 3.06 19.46
N SER A 142 12.70 4.38 19.59
CA SER A 142 11.59 5.31 19.88
C SER A 142 10.58 5.35 18.74
N SER A 143 11.08 5.41 17.51
CA SER A 143 10.36 5.08 16.28
C SER A 143 11.10 3.97 15.55
N GLY A 144 10.39 3.01 14.97
CA GLY A 144 11.01 1.90 14.25
C GLY A 144 11.36 2.32 12.82
N LEU A 145 10.34 2.71 12.06
CA LEU A 145 10.47 3.13 10.69
C LEU A 145 9.71 4.45 10.45
N VAL A 146 10.38 5.42 9.84
CA VAL A 146 9.74 6.64 9.32
C VAL A 146 9.99 6.73 7.81
N ALA A 147 8.99 6.44 6.96
CA ALA A 147 9.22 6.23 5.53
C ALA A 147 8.48 7.22 4.62
N HIS A 148 9.10 8.30 4.17
CA HIS A 148 8.49 9.16 3.15
C HIS A 148 8.67 8.65 1.72
N GLY A 149 9.76 7.90 1.49
CA GLY A 149 10.03 7.18 0.25
C GLY A 149 9.77 5.69 0.39
N PHE A 150 9.71 4.97 -0.73
CA PHE A 150 9.38 3.54 -0.74
C PHE A 150 10.33 2.77 0.18
N THR A 151 9.75 2.09 1.17
CA THR A 151 10.48 1.24 2.10
C THR A 151 9.75 -0.08 2.24
N ASP A 152 10.33 -1.11 1.63
CA ASP A 152 9.91 -2.49 1.90
C ASP A 152 10.42 -2.88 3.29
N ALA A 153 9.51 -3.09 4.22
CA ALA A 153 9.76 -3.56 5.58
C ALA A 153 8.89 -4.78 5.90
N THR A 154 8.67 -5.61 4.88
CA THR A 154 8.02 -6.91 5.02
C THR A 154 8.96 -7.92 5.67
N ASP A 155 8.41 -8.95 6.31
CA ASP A 155 9.15 -9.95 7.09
C ASP A 155 10.09 -9.37 8.18
N VAL A 156 9.77 -8.17 8.69
CA VAL A 156 10.48 -7.57 9.81
C VAL A 156 9.88 -8.02 11.15
N ASP A 157 10.73 -8.37 12.10
CA ASP A 157 10.38 -8.50 13.52
C ASP A 157 10.35 -7.12 14.17
N TRP A 158 9.18 -6.74 14.69
CA TRP A 158 8.95 -5.45 15.35
C TRP A 158 9.00 -5.54 16.87
N GLY A 159 9.36 -6.70 17.43
CA GLY A 159 9.37 -6.98 18.87
C GLY A 159 8.00 -7.35 19.43
N SER A 160 7.01 -7.54 18.56
CA SER A 160 5.67 -8.02 18.92
C SER A 160 5.08 -8.86 17.80
N ALA A 161 4.48 -10.00 18.17
CA ALA A 161 3.76 -10.86 17.22
C ALA A 161 2.57 -10.15 16.57
N SER A 162 1.96 -9.16 17.26
CA SER A 162 0.89 -8.33 16.68
C SER A 162 1.39 -7.29 15.68
N GLY A 163 2.70 -7.17 15.46
CA GLY A 163 3.30 -6.27 14.48
C GLY A 163 3.64 -4.87 15.02
N PRO A 164 4.06 -3.96 14.12
CA PRO A 164 4.41 -2.59 14.48
C PRO A 164 3.18 -1.77 14.85
N SER A 165 3.30 -0.87 15.82
CA SER A 165 2.31 0.18 16.02
C SER A 165 2.21 1.07 14.77
N PRO A 166 1.01 1.48 14.29
CA PRO A 166 -0.29 1.37 14.97
C PRO A 166 -1.05 0.04 14.75
N PHE A 167 -0.54 -0.89 13.94
CA PHE A 167 -1.23 -2.15 13.65
C PHE A 167 -1.19 -3.14 14.82
N GLY A 168 -0.09 -3.11 15.59
CA GLY A 168 0.13 -3.91 16.77
C GLY A 168 0.76 -3.11 17.91
N THR A 169 1.47 -3.83 18.77
CA THR A 169 2.12 -3.28 19.97
C THR A 169 3.65 -3.20 19.87
N GLY A 170 4.22 -3.59 18.74
CA GLY A 170 5.65 -3.51 18.47
C GLY A 170 6.11 -2.09 18.15
N THR A 171 7.40 -1.97 17.85
CA THR A 171 8.05 -0.70 17.49
C THR A 171 7.28 0.01 16.37
N SER A 172 7.09 1.32 16.49
CA SER A 172 6.15 2.09 15.65
C SER A 172 6.63 2.35 14.22
N VAL A 173 5.69 2.60 13.31
CA VAL A 173 5.94 2.97 11.91
C VAL A 173 5.12 4.22 11.48
N SER A 174 5.66 5.15 10.67
CA SER A 174 4.96 6.37 10.15
C SER A 174 5.56 6.98 8.85
N GLY A 175 4.81 7.63 7.94
CA GLY A 175 5.26 8.06 6.57
C GLY A 175 4.86 7.20 5.31
N THR A 176 4.27 7.80 4.27
CA THR A 176 3.49 7.10 3.20
C THR A 176 4.18 6.03 2.36
N GLY A 177 5.49 5.87 2.47
CA GLY A 177 6.28 4.89 1.74
C GLY A 177 6.49 3.55 2.46
N ALA A 178 6.03 3.37 3.69
CA ALA A 178 6.25 2.11 4.42
C ALA A 178 5.33 0.98 3.94
N VAL A 179 5.95 -0.15 3.57
CA VAL A 179 5.26 -1.41 3.28
C VAL A 179 5.65 -2.42 4.36
N VAL A 180 4.83 -2.56 5.40
CA VAL A 180 5.16 -3.35 6.61
C VAL A 180 4.46 -4.70 6.69
N PHE A 181 3.51 -4.97 5.80
CA PHE A 181 2.78 -6.23 5.76
C PHE A 181 3.34 -7.13 4.65
N PRO A 182 3.35 -8.45 4.82
CA PRO A 182 3.26 -9.11 6.12
C PRO A 182 4.54 -8.87 6.91
N TRP A 183 4.45 -8.55 8.20
CA TRP A 183 5.61 -8.59 9.10
C TRP A 183 5.92 -10.03 9.52
N ARG A 184 7.04 -10.24 10.19
CA ARG A 184 7.42 -11.58 10.66
C ARG A 184 6.41 -12.09 11.70
N GLY A 185 5.78 -13.24 11.41
CA GLY A 185 4.72 -13.81 12.25
C GLY A 185 3.34 -13.21 12.02
N TYR A 186 3.15 -12.40 10.97
CA TYR A 186 1.85 -11.88 10.58
C TYR A 186 0.83 -13.00 10.33
N VAL A 187 -0.36 -12.83 10.90
CA VAL A 187 -1.53 -13.67 10.63
C VAL A 187 -2.61 -12.76 10.04
N ALA A 188 -3.03 -13.05 8.81
CA ALA A 188 -4.12 -12.30 8.18
C ALA A 188 -5.39 -12.40 9.03
N PRO A 189 -6.09 -11.27 9.30
CA PRO A 189 -7.34 -11.33 10.03
C PRO A 189 -8.37 -12.17 9.25
N PRO A 190 -9.26 -12.88 9.95
CA PRO A 190 -10.34 -13.61 9.29
C PRO A 190 -11.25 -12.65 8.52
N ARG A 191 -11.98 -13.17 7.52
CA ARG A 191 -13.02 -12.38 6.86
C ARG A 191 -14.03 -11.88 7.92
N PRO A 192 -14.36 -10.57 7.92
CA PRO A 192 -15.36 -10.00 8.81
C PRO A 192 -16.77 -10.58 8.58
N PRO A 193 -17.70 -10.49 9.55
CA PRO A 193 -19.10 -10.83 9.33
C PRO A 193 -19.70 -10.04 8.17
N ALA A 194 -20.62 -10.66 7.42
CA ALA A 194 -21.23 -10.04 6.25
C ALA A 194 -21.95 -8.73 6.61
N ALA A 195 -21.66 -7.66 5.89
CA ALA A 195 -22.28 -6.37 6.12
C ALA A 195 -23.77 -6.35 5.72
N PRO A 196 -24.61 -5.55 6.41
CA PRO A 196 -25.99 -5.36 5.99
C PRO A 196 -26.06 -4.67 4.63
N ALA A 197 -27.09 -5.05 3.84
CA ALA A 197 -27.40 -4.40 2.58
C ALA A 197 -27.65 -2.90 2.76
N GLN A 198 -27.25 -2.10 1.76
CA GLN A 198 -27.60 -0.68 1.73
C GLN A 198 -29.08 -0.48 1.35
N PRO A 199 -29.66 0.70 1.66
CA PRO A 199 -31.00 1.05 1.18
C PRO A 199 -31.10 0.98 -0.34
N ALA A 200 -32.31 0.72 -0.85
CA ALA A 200 -32.58 0.79 -2.29
C ALA A 200 -32.31 2.22 -2.80
N PRO A 201 -31.83 2.36 -4.05
CA PRO A 201 -31.64 3.68 -4.66
C PRO A 201 -32.98 4.43 -4.79
N ALA A 202 -32.91 5.76 -4.74
CA ALA A 202 -34.05 6.64 -4.96
C ALA A 202 -34.63 6.47 -6.38
N ASP A 203 -33.78 6.31 -7.41
CA ASP A 203 -34.20 5.80 -8.72
C ASP A 203 -34.30 4.26 -8.70
N ASN A 204 -35.44 3.77 -8.23
CA ASN A 204 -35.80 2.36 -8.24
C ASN A 204 -36.42 1.89 -9.57
N GLY A 205 -36.45 2.75 -10.60
CA GLY A 205 -36.93 2.36 -11.92
C GLY A 205 -35.97 1.41 -12.62
N CYS A 206 -36.52 0.46 -13.38
CA CYS A 206 -35.71 -0.42 -14.21
C CYS A 206 -35.08 0.35 -15.37
N LYS A 207 -33.75 0.27 -15.48
CA LYS A 207 -32.96 0.85 -16.56
C LYS A 207 -32.22 -0.27 -17.28
N GLN A 208 -31.92 -0.06 -18.57
CA GLN A 208 -31.17 -1.06 -19.33
C GLN A 208 -29.74 -1.23 -18.83
N LEU A 209 -29.11 -0.17 -18.31
CA LEU A 209 -27.79 -0.22 -17.71
C LEU A 209 -27.78 0.44 -16.32
N VAL A 210 -27.28 -0.27 -15.32
CA VAL A 210 -26.99 0.27 -14.00
C VAL A 210 -25.48 0.32 -13.81
N ILE A 211 -24.94 1.51 -13.53
CA ILE A 211 -23.51 1.73 -13.33
C ILE A 211 -23.27 1.83 -11.83
N TYR A 212 -22.53 0.88 -11.27
CA TYR A 212 -22.16 0.89 -9.86
C TYR A 212 -20.79 1.53 -9.66
N GLY A 213 -20.70 2.45 -8.70
CA GLY A 213 -19.46 3.14 -8.33
C GLY A 213 -19.01 2.82 -6.91
N LEU A 214 -17.72 2.49 -6.74
CA LEU A 214 -17.09 2.23 -5.45
C LEU A 214 -15.87 3.14 -5.28
N ARG A 215 -16.01 4.22 -4.51
CA ARG A 215 -14.91 5.18 -4.22
C ARG A 215 -13.69 4.53 -3.55
N GLY A 216 -12.55 5.21 -3.57
CA GLY A 216 -11.33 4.82 -2.87
C GLY A 216 -11.36 5.12 -1.37
N SER A 217 -10.37 4.58 -0.65
CA SER A 217 -10.18 4.82 0.78
C SER A 217 -9.96 6.31 1.06
N GLY A 218 -10.63 6.87 2.06
CA GLY A 218 -10.52 8.28 2.41
C GLY A 218 -11.37 9.22 1.54
N GLU A 219 -12.10 8.73 0.53
CA GLU A 219 -13.05 9.56 -0.22
C GLU A 219 -14.39 9.70 0.52
N LEU A 220 -14.96 10.91 0.51
CA LEU A 220 -16.24 11.19 1.18
C LEU A 220 -17.45 10.64 0.40
N PRO A 221 -18.57 10.32 1.09
CA PRO A 221 -18.74 10.28 2.55
C PRO A 221 -17.92 9.15 3.18
N GLN A 222 -17.37 9.30 4.38
CA GLN A 222 -16.59 8.22 5.04
C GLN A 222 -17.31 7.66 6.27
N GLY A 223 -16.99 6.40 6.62
CA GLY A 223 -17.43 5.70 7.82
C GLY A 223 -17.08 6.43 9.12
N PRO A 224 -17.74 6.09 10.24
CA PRO A 224 -17.80 6.99 11.39
C PRO A 224 -16.40 7.29 11.92
N ASN A 225 -16.02 8.56 11.89
CA ASN A 225 -15.33 9.13 13.04
C ASN A 225 -16.17 8.78 14.29
N GLU A 226 -15.52 8.41 15.40
CA GLU A 226 -15.99 7.66 16.61
C GLU A 226 -17.46 7.79 17.08
N THR A 227 -18.28 8.71 16.54
CA THR A 227 -19.66 9.01 16.92
C THR A 227 -20.69 9.24 15.77
N THR A 228 -20.35 9.26 14.46
CA THR A 228 -21.35 9.58 13.40
C THR A 228 -21.27 8.75 12.12
N LEU A 229 -22.34 8.01 11.78
CA LEU A 229 -22.46 7.28 10.51
C LEU A 229 -22.41 8.23 9.29
N PRO A 230 -21.82 7.79 8.15
CA PRO A 230 -21.85 8.57 6.92
C PRO A 230 -23.28 8.82 6.44
N THR A 231 -23.54 10.05 6.00
CA THR A 231 -24.79 10.43 5.34
C THR A 231 -24.62 10.38 3.84
N PHE A 232 -25.54 9.70 3.15
CA PHE A 232 -25.59 9.60 1.69
C PHE A 232 -26.79 10.40 1.18
N GLY A 233 -26.53 11.53 0.54
CA GLY A 233 -27.58 12.47 0.12
C GLY A 233 -28.25 12.15 -1.23
N SER A 234 -27.69 11.23 -2.00
CA SER A 234 -28.20 10.81 -3.32
C SER A 234 -27.68 9.43 -3.71
N ASP A 235 -28.24 8.86 -4.78
CA ASP A 235 -27.76 7.60 -5.37
C ASP A 235 -26.33 7.69 -5.90
N THR A 236 -25.80 8.90 -6.12
CA THR A 236 -24.41 9.12 -6.55
C THR A 236 -23.46 9.45 -5.38
N SER A 237 -23.99 9.62 -4.17
CA SER A 237 -23.17 9.88 -2.98
C SER A 237 -22.35 8.64 -2.66
N GLY A 238 -21.03 8.73 -2.85
CA GLY A 238 -20.09 7.64 -2.61
C GLY A 238 -19.43 7.06 -3.86
N PHE A 239 -19.59 7.70 -5.04
CA PHE A 239 -18.81 7.33 -6.23
C PHE A 239 -17.32 7.68 -6.09
N GLY A 240 -16.97 8.85 -5.56
CA GLY A 240 -15.62 9.41 -5.74
C GLY A 240 -15.49 10.16 -7.07
N LEU A 241 -14.48 11.02 -7.20
CA LEU A 241 -14.37 11.91 -8.37
C LEU A 241 -14.01 11.14 -9.65
N ASP A 242 -12.95 10.35 -9.64
CA ASP A 242 -12.47 9.62 -10.82
C ASP A 242 -13.54 8.64 -11.32
N ASN A 243 -14.17 7.91 -10.40
CA ASN A 243 -15.26 7.00 -10.73
C ASN A 243 -16.47 7.71 -11.35
N LEU A 244 -16.79 8.95 -10.96
CA LEU A 244 -17.86 9.73 -11.61
C LEU A 244 -17.49 10.09 -13.05
N VAL A 245 -16.22 10.42 -13.31
CA VAL A 245 -15.72 10.71 -14.64
C VAL A 245 -15.82 9.46 -15.52
N ILE A 246 -15.32 8.33 -15.03
CA ILE A 246 -15.42 7.03 -15.71
C ILE A 246 -16.89 6.66 -15.97
N ALA A 247 -17.77 6.77 -14.97
CA ALA A 247 -19.20 6.46 -15.11
C ALA A 247 -19.91 7.35 -16.12
N GLY A 248 -19.58 8.65 -16.16
CA GLY A 248 -20.05 9.58 -17.17
C GLY A 248 -19.64 9.15 -18.58
N ALA A 249 -18.36 8.83 -18.78
CA ALA A 249 -17.84 8.36 -20.06
C ALA A 249 -18.48 7.02 -20.50
N ILE A 250 -18.76 6.11 -19.56
CA ILE A 250 -19.51 4.87 -19.85
C ILE A 250 -20.90 5.20 -20.42
N ARG A 251 -21.66 6.06 -19.72
CA ARG A 251 -23.00 6.48 -20.16
C ARG A 251 -22.93 7.12 -21.54
N ASP A 252 -22.03 8.07 -21.72
CA ASP A 252 -21.95 8.85 -22.96
C ASP A 252 -21.59 7.95 -24.15
N ARG A 253 -20.64 7.02 -23.96
CA ARG A 253 -20.30 6.02 -24.97
C ARG A 253 -21.44 5.04 -25.27
N VAL A 254 -22.21 4.65 -24.25
CA VAL A 254 -23.40 3.80 -24.45
C VAL A 254 -24.46 4.55 -25.25
N LEU A 255 -24.74 5.81 -24.94
CA LEU A 255 -25.72 6.63 -25.66
C LEU A 255 -25.28 6.95 -27.10
N GLU A 256 -23.97 7.06 -27.35
CA GLU A 256 -23.44 7.19 -28.71
C GLU A 256 -23.77 5.95 -29.57
N LEU A 257 -23.61 4.75 -29.01
CA LEU A 257 -23.83 3.48 -29.72
C LEU A 257 -25.29 3.01 -29.71
N LYS A 258 -26.04 3.39 -28.67
CA LYS A 258 -27.43 3.00 -28.40
C LYS A 258 -28.21 4.23 -27.89
N PRO A 259 -28.65 5.14 -28.78
CA PRO A 259 -29.24 6.42 -28.37
C PRO A 259 -30.52 6.34 -27.52
N SER A 260 -31.25 5.22 -27.59
CA SER A 260 -32.44 4.97 -26.77
C SER A 260 -32.15 4.27 -25.43
N ALA A 261 -30.87 4.01 -25.12
CA ALA A 261 -30.50 3.30 -23.90
C ALA A 261 -30.86 4.11 -22.65
N THR A 262 -31.37 3.43 -21.64
CA THR A 262 -31.65 4.03 -20.33
C THR A 262 -30.60 3.62 -19.31
N THR A 263 -30.05 4.58 -18.57
CA THR A 263 -28.97 4.35 -17.60
C THR A 263 -29.30 4.96 -16.23
N LYS A 264 -28.83 4.36 -15.14
CA LYS A 264 -28.77 5.01 -13.80
C LYS A 264 -27.44 4.74 -13.10
N PHE A 265 -27.06 5.64 -12.19
CA PHE A 265 -25.83 5.56 -11.41
C PHE A 265 -26.17 5.19 -9.96
N VAL A 266 -25.45 4.23 -9.40
CA VAL A 266 -25.67 3.77 -8.01
C VAL A 266 -24.34 3.62 -7.29
N ALA A 267 -24.11 4.46 -6.29
CA ALA A 267 -22.94 4.38 -5.43
C ALA A 267 -23.11 3.24 -4.43
N ILE A 268 -22.02 2.56 -4.13
CA ILE A 268 -21.97 1.67 -2.97
C ILE A 268 -21.66 2.49 -1.72
N GLN A 269 -22.59 2.44 -0.78
CA GLN A 269 -22.62 3.21 0.45
C GLN A 269 -21.91 2.46 1.59
N TYR A 270 -20.62 2.18 1.38
CA TYR A 270 -19.75 1.56 2.37
C TYR A 270 -18.94 2.61 3.15
N LEU A 271 -18.01 2.23 4.05
CA LEU A 271 -17.29 3.18 4.90
C LEU A 271 -16.14 3.90 4.16
N ALA A 272 -15.46 3.24 3.22
CA ALA A 272 -14.27 3.78 2.55
C ALA A 272 -13.21 4.33 3.51
N LEU A 273 -12.87 3.58 4.57
CA LEU A 273 -11.98 4.06 5.62
C LEU A 273 -10.57 4.34 5.06
N PRO A 274 -9.89 5.40 5.53
CA PRO A 274 -8.54 5.73 5.11
C PRO A 274 -7.56 4.63 5.54
N VAL A 275 -6.44 4.53 4.84
CA VAL A 275 -5.39 3.58 5.18
C VAL A 275 -4.87 3.91 6.60
N PRO A 276 -4.80 2.92 7.53
CA PRO A 276 -4.47 3.12 8.95
C PRO A 276 -3.24 3.96 9.26
N TYR A 277 -2.32 3.99 8.32
CA TYR A 277 -1.04 4.62 8.48
C TYR A 277 -1.06 6.11 8.05
N LEU A 278 -1.97 6.47 7.13
CA LEU A 278 -2.32 7.86 6.84
C LEU A 278 -3.23 8.44 7.94
N GLU A 279 -4.01 7.59 8.58
CA GLU A 279 -4.93 7.96 9.65
C GLU A 279 -4.83 6.97 10.82
N PRO A 280 -3.94 7.22 11.80
CA PRO A 280 -3.69 6.31 12.93
C PRO A 280 -4.90 6.00 13.80
N ARG A 281 -6.02 6.73 13.63
CA ARG A 281 -7.30 6.44 14.29
C ARG A 281 -8.01 5.20 13.72
N VAL A 282 -7.63 4.73 12.53
CA VAL A 282 -8.22 3.54 11.91
C VAL A 282 -7.28 2.36 12.15
N SER A 283 -7.79 1.30 12.78
CA SER A 283 -7.04 0.04 12.94
C SER A 283 -6.96 -0.75 11.63
N GLY A 284 -6.01 -1.67 11.55
CA GLY A 284 -5.90 -2.59 10.41
C GLY A 284 -7.17 -3.44 10.22
N GLU A 285 -7.80 -3.87 11.32
CA GLU A 285 -9.04 -4.65 11.29
C GLU A 285 -10.20 -3.82 10.71
N GLU A 286 -10.41 -2.60 11.18
CA GLU A 286 -11.45 -1.70 10.65
C GLU A 286 -11.26 -1.40 9.16
N PHE A 287 -10.01 -1.27 8.71
CA PHE A 287 -9.73 -1.08 7.29
C PHE A 287 -10.11 -2.30 6.45
N ILE A 288 -9.84 -3.52 6.93
CA ILE A 288 -10.27 -4.77 6.28
C ILE A 288 -11.80 -4.90 6.29
N ASP A 289 -12.46 -4.56 7.39
CA ASP A 289 -13.92 -4.48 7.49
C ASP A 289 -14.49 -3.53 6.44
N SER A 290 -13.85 -2.38 6.22
CA SER A 290 -14.24 -1.41 5.20
C SER A 290 -14.24 -2.02 3.80
N ILE A 291 -13.18 -2.73 3.42
CA ILE A 291 -13.08 -3.42 2.12
C ILE A 291 -14.23 -4.43 1.96
N TRP A 292 -14.41 -5.32 2.94
CA TRP A 292 -15.46 -6.34 2.86
C TRP A 292 -16.87 -5.76 2.89
N GLN A 293 -17.08 -4.63 3.55
CA GLN A 293 -18.35 -3.91 3.49
C GLN A 293 -18.66 -3.44 2.06
N GLY A 294 -17.65 -2.98 1.30
CA GLY A 294 -17.79 -2.66 -0.12
C GLY A 294 -18.19 -3.88 -0.96
N VAL A 295 -17.55 -5.02 -0.72
CA VAL A 295 -17.85 -6.31 -1.37
C VAL A 295 -19.31 -6.72 -1.12
N ASP A 296 -19.70 -6.81 0.14
CA ASP A 296 -21.02 -7.32 0.54
C ASP A 296 -22.16 -6.42 0.06
N LYS A 297 -21.98 -5.09 0.14
CA LYS A 297 -22.99 -4.14 -0.33
C LYS A 297 -23.12 -4.12 -1.84
N LEU A 298 -22.03 -4.29 -2.60
CA LEU A 298 -22.10 -4.44 -4.06
C LEU A 298 -22.88 -5.70 -4.44
N LEU A 299 -22.55 -6.84 -3.85
CA LEU A 299 -23.26 -8.10 -4.10
C LEU A 299 -24.75 -7.97 -3.76
N ALA A 300 -25.08 -7.42 -2.60
CA ALA A 300 -26.47 -7.22 -2.19
C ALA A 300 -27.24 -6.28 -3.13
N ALA A 301 -26.63 -5.16 -3.53
CA ALA A 301 -27.26 -4.18 -4.41
C ALA A 301 -27.52 -4.76 -5.82
N MET A 302 -26.55 -5.48 -6.39
CA MET A 302 -26.69 -6.11 -7.70
C MET A 302 -27.73 -7.23 -7.69
N ARG A 303 -27.78 -8.04 -6.63
CA ARG A 303 -28.79 -9.11 -6.47
C ARG A 303 -30.19 -8.54 -6.31
N ALA A 304 -30.34 -7.45 -5.55
CA ALA A 304 -31.62 -6.77 -5.37
C ALA A 304 -32.12 -6.16 -6.70
N GLU A 305 -31.26 -5.45 -7.43
CA GLU A 305 -31.60 -4.90 -8.75
C GLU A 305 -31.88 -6.03 -9.75
N SER A 306 -31.15 -7.14 -9.68
CA SER A 306 -31.37 -8.31 -10.54
C SER A 306 -32.74 -8.95 -10.32
N ALA A 307 -33.21 -8.99 -9.07
CA ALA A 307 -34.53 -9.51 -8.70
C ALA A 307 -35.66 -8.55 -9.10
N LEU A 308 -35.46 -7.24 -8.94
CA LEU A 308 -36.43 -6.21 -9.29
C LEU A 308 -36.54 -6.01 -10.81
N CYS A 309 -35.40 -6.02 -11.49
CA CYS A 309 -35.26 -5.70 -12.90
C CYS A 309 -34.42 -6.79 -13.61
N PRO A 310 -35.04 -7.93 -13.99
CA PRO A 310 -34.32 -9.08 -14.56
C PRO A 310 -33.59 -8.81 -15.88
N SER A 311 -33.96 -7.76 -16.61
CA SER A 311 -33.34 -7.38 -17.89
C SER A 311 -32.17 -6.40 -17.77
N SER A 312 -31.97 -5.75 -16.62
CA SER A 312 -30.89 -4.76 -16.43
C SER A 312 -29.51 -5.38 -16.66
N GLN A 313 -28.63 -4.67 -17.36
CA GLN A 313 -27.20 -4.98 -17.42
C GLN A 313 -26.43 -4.07 -16.47
N PHE A 314 -25.19 -4.44 -16.16
CA PHE A 314 -24.37 -3.76 -15.16
C PHE A 314 -23.03 -3.29 -15.73
N ALA A 315 -22.57 -2.13 -15.27
CA ALA A 315 -21.18 -1.72 -15.40
C ALA A 315 -20.63 -1.41 -14.01
N LEU A 316 -19.38 -1.80 -13.74
CA LEU A 316 -18.75 -1.62 -12.43
C LEU A 316 -17.56 -0.68 -12.57
N VAL A 317 -17.43 0.26 -11.65
CA VAL A 317 -16.34 1.24 -11.61
C VAL A 317 -15.85 1.36 -10.18
N GLY A 318 -14.55 1.18 -9.98
CA GLY A 318 -13.96 1.36 -8.66
C GLY A 318 -12.55 1.90 -8.74
N TYR A 319 -12.16 2.61 -7.69
CA TYR A 319 -10.84 3.19 -7.51
C TYR A 319 -10.23 2.68 -6.21
N SER A 320 -8.96 2.29 -6.22
CA SER A 320 -8.18 1.90 -5.03
C SER A 320 -8.92 0.82 -4.21
N GLN A 321 -9.34 1.13 -2.98
CA GLN A 321 -10.16 0.25 -2.14
C GLN A 321 -11.47 -0.24 -2.80
N GLY A 322 -12.11 0.62 -3.60
CA GLY A 322 -13.33 0.26 -4.31
C GLY A 322 -13.07 -0.64 -5.52
N ALA A 323 -11.95 -0.46 -6.21
CA ALA A 323 -11.49 -1.37 -7.26
C ALA A 323 -11.24 -2.78 -6.70
N LEU A 324 -10.56 -2.85 -5.56
CA LEU A 324 -10.34 -4.09 -4.82
C LEU A 324 -11.66 -4.76 -4.42
N SER A 325 -12.62 -3.98 -3.93
CA SER A 325 -13.94 -4.49 -3.52
C SER A 325 -14.67 -5.13 -4.71
N ILE A 326 -14.61 -4.51 -5.90
CA ILE A 326 -15.14 -5.13 -7.14
C ILE A 326 -14.38 -6.41 -7.47
N ASN A 327 -13.03 -6.36 -7.47
CA ASN A 327 -12.17 -7.49 -7.79
C ASN A 327 -12.50 -8.72 -6.92
N ILE A 328 -12.68 -8.53 -5.61
CA ILE A 328 -13.11 -9.58 -4.68
C ILE A 328 -14.56 -10.02 -4.95
N ALA A 329 -15.49 -9.08 -5.17
CA ALA A 329 -16.90 -9.39 -5.40
C ALA A 329 -17.10 -10.29 -6.63
N LEU A 330 -16.37 -10.07 -7.72
CA LEU A 330 -16.46 -10.87 -8.95
C LEU A 330 -16.21 -12.37 -8.69
N ARG A 331 -15.31 -12.71 -7.76
CA ARG A 331 -15.05 -14.09 -7.36
C ARG A 331 -16.12 -14.70 -6.46
N ASN A 332 -16.92 -13.85 -5.82
CA ASN A 332 -18.05 -14.23 -4.96
C ASN A 332 -19.40 -14.26 -5.70
N MET A 333 -19.37 -13.97 -7.01
CA MET A 333 -20.50 -14.10 -7.92
C MET A 333 -20.48 -15.46 -8.62
N ASP A 334 -21.64 -15.98 -8.99
CA ASP A 334 -21.73 -17.09 -9.94
C ASP A 334 -21.62 -16.58 -11.40
N SER A 335 -21.52 -17.51 -12.35
CA SER A 335 -21.42 -17.16 -13.78
C SER A 335 -22.67 -16.46 -14.34
N SER A 336 -23.84 -16.72 -13.76
CA SER A 336 -25.11 -16.09 -14.18
C SER A 336 -25.14 -14.62 -13.75
N GLU A 337 -24.67 -14.31 -12.54
CA GLU A 337 -24.51 -12.95 -12.05
C GLU A 337 -23.48 -12.18 -12.89
N ARG A 338 -22.31 -12.79 -13.13
CA ARG A 338 -21.25 -12.21 -13.96
C ARG A 338 -21.65 -12.00 -15.41
N SER A 339 -22.54 -12.84 -15.95
CA SER A 339 -23.00 -12.71 -17.33
C SER A 339 -23.66 -11.35 -17.60
N ARG A 340 -24.30 -10.75 -16.58
CA ARG A 340 -25.00 -9.46 -16.65
C ARG A 340 -24.07 -8.25 -16.60
N ILE A 341 -22.76 -8.44 -16.44
CA ILE A 341 -21.78 -7.35 -16.35
C ILE A 341 -21.21 -7.04 -17.73
N GLY A 342 -21.60 -5.90 -18.29
CA GLY A 342 -21.14 -5.41 -19.59
C GLY A 342 -19.69 -4.96 -19.63
N GLY A 343 -19.20 -4.39 -18.54
CA GLY A 343 -17.79 -4.03 -18.42
C GLY A 343 -17.41 -3.52 -17.03
N ILE A 344 -16.12 -3.57 -16.74
CA ILE A 344 -15.56 -3.30 -15.42
C ILE A 344 -14.34 -2.39 -15.58
N ALA A 345 -14.28 -1.30 -14.82
CA ALA A 345 -13.13 -0.41 -14.69
C ALA A 345 -12.56 -0.50 -13.27
N LEU A 346 -11.27 -0.87 -13.16
CA LEU A 346 -10.52 -1.01 -11.93
C LEU A 346 -9.34 -0.03 -11.92
N LEU A 347 -9.55 1.16 -11.38
CA LEU A 347 -8.50 2.19 -11.27
C LEU A 347 -7.66 1.91 -10.02
N ALA A 348 -6.34 1.82 -10.17
CA ALA A 348 -5.39 1.63 -9.08
C ALA A 348 -5.68 0.41 -8.17
N ASP A 349 -6.06 -0.72 -8.76
CA ASP A 349 -6.50 -1.90 -8.01
C ASP A 349 -5.35 -2.63 -7.27
N PRO A 350 -5.36 -2.66 -5.92
CA PRO A 350 -4.37 -3.42 -5.15
C PRO A 350 -4.58 -4.95 -5.25
N GLY A 351 -5.74 -5.40 -5.74
CA GLY A 351 -6.07 -6.79 -6.03
C GLY A 351 -5.53 -7.30 -7.38
N LYS A 352 -4.85 -6.45 -8.15
CA LYS A 352 -4.30 -6.79 -9.46
C LYS A 352 -3.18 -7.84 -9.34
N LEU A 353 -3.28 -8.92 -10.11
CA LEU A 353 -2.20 -9.92 -10.18
C LEU A 353 -1.01 -9.42 -11.02
N ALA A 354 0.13 -10.12 -10.88
CA ALA A 354 1.19 -10.06 -11.87
C ALA A 354 0.75 -10.82 -13.14
N ASN A 355 1.05 -10.25 -14.30
CA ASN A 355 0.63 -10.76 -15.61
C ASN A 355 -0.88 -11.08 -15.68
N PRO A 356 -1.74 -10.09 -15.41
CA PRO A 356 -3.18 -10.30 -15.40
C PRO A 356 -3.74 -10.69 -16.76
N THR A 357 -4.94 -11.29 -16.75
CA THR A 357 -5.66 -11.68 -17.97
C THR A 357 -6.60 -10.59 -18.49
N GLU A 358 -7.01 -9.67 -17.61
CA GLU A 358 -7.75 -8.49 -17.99
C GLU A 358 -6.89 -7.51 -18.80
N THR A 359 -7.54 -6.55 -19.46
CA THR A 359 -6.78 -5.48 -20.11
C THR A 359 -6.12 -4.63 -19.03
N LEU A 360 -4.83 -4.31 -19.21
CA LEU A 360 -4.08 -3.50 -18.26
C LEU A 360 -3.42 -2.31 -18.96
N TRP A 361 -3.72 -1.11 -18.48
CA TRP A 361 -3.13 0.14 -18.94
C TRP A 361 -2.27 0.80 -17.87
N GLU A 362 -1.25 1.54 -18.30
CA GLU A 362 -0.45 2.43 -17.45
C GLU A 362 -0.72 3.92 -17.69
N GLY A 363 -1.64 4.22 -18.61
CA GLY A 363 -2.14 5.54 -18.95
C GLY A 363 -3.22 5.44 -20.03
N ALA A 364 -3.77 6.56 -20.48
CA ALA A 364 -4.85 6.58 -21.46
C ALA A 364 -4.46 5.81 -22.74
N TYR A 365 -5.23 4.76 -23.07
CA TYR A 365 -5.00 3.89 -24.24
C TYR A 365 -3.59 3.28 -24.34
N THR A 366 -2.85 3.24 -23.23
CA THR A 366 -1.44 2.84 -23.22
C THR A 366 -1.30 1.52 -22.46
N PRO A 367 -1.03 0.39 -23.15
CA PRO A 367 -0.79 -0.90 -22.51
C PRO A 367 0.33 -0.83 -21.47
N ALA A 368 0.11 -1.43 -20.31
CA ALA A 368 1.13 -1.46 -19.27
C ALA A 368 2.36 -2.27 -19.66
N VAL A 369 3.53 -1.76 -19.28
CA VAL A 369 4.82 -2.44 -19.47
C VAL A 369 5.34 -3.03 -18.17
N ASP A 370 6.56 -3.60 -18.21
CA ASP A 370 7.26 -4.09 -17.04
C ASP A 370 7.37 -3.00 -15.96
N GLY A 371 7.31 -3.44 -14.71
CA GLY A 371 7.14 -2.61 -13.55
C GLY A 371 5.69 -2.30 -13.18
N VAL A 372 4.71 -2.50 -14.07
CA VAL A 372 3.28 -2.46 -13.76
C VAL A 372 2.64 -3.82 -14.07
N ARG A 373 2.98 -4.38 -15.24
CA ARG A 373 2.46 -5.67 -15.70
C ARG A 373 2.92 -6.84 -14.84
N ASP A 374 4.20 -6.92 -14.51
CA ASP A 374 4.84 -8.04 -13.81
C ASP A 374 4.78 -7.91 -12.27
N LYS A 375 4.31 -6.78 -11.74
CA LYS A 375 4.20 -6.55 -10.29
C LYS A 375 2.78 -6.81 -9.79
N PRO A 376 2.57 -7.61 -8.74
CA PRO A 376 1.25 -7.69 -8.11
C PRO A 376 0.93 -6.38 -7.39
N GLY A 377 -0.36 -6.06 -7.24
CA GLY A 377 -0.81 -5.00 -6.35
C GLY A 377 -0.59 -5.35 -4.88
N ALA A 378 -0.67 -4.34 -4.01
CA ALA A 378 -0.38 -4.47 -2.58
C ALA A 378 -1.20 -5.59 -1.95
N TYR A 379 -2.53 -5.63 -2.11
CA TYR A 379 -3.39 -6.65 -1.48
C TYR A 379 -3.00 -8.08 -1.85
N VAL A 380 -2.55 -8.30 -3.09
CA VAL A 380 -2.05 -9.59 -3.56
C VAL A 380 -0.69 -9.92 -2.94
N ALA A 381 0.22 -8.95 -2.90
CA ALA A 381 1.53 -9.10 -2.26
C ALA A 381 1.38 -9.44 -0.75
N LEU A 382 0.31 -8.95 -0.12
CA LEU A 382 -0.04 -9.24 1.28
C LEU A 382 -0.70 -10.60 1.51
N ASN A 383 -1.04 -11.34 0.45
CA ASN A 383 -1.70 -12.64 0.52
C ASN A 383 -3.01 -12.62 1.34
N PHE A 384 -3.74 -11.48 1.33
CA PHE A 384 -4.98 -11.33 2.08
C PHE A 384 -6.12 -12.17 1.49
N ALA A 385 -7.06 -12.58 2.35
CA ALA A 385 -8.14 -13.47 1.95
C ALA A 385 -8.96 -12.91 0.78
N GLY A 386 -9.33 -13.79 -0.15
CA GLY A 386 -10.18 -13.41 -1.27
C GLY A 386 -9.44 -12.73 -2.41
N HIS A 387 -8.10 -12.64 -2.42
CA HIS A 387 -7.32 -12.32 -3.63
C HIS A 387 -7.37 -13.47 -4.67
N GLY A 388 -7.03 -13.18 -5.92
CA GLY A 388 -7.00 -14.19 -6.99
C GLY A 388 -7.12 -13.57 -8.39
N PRO A 389 -7.21 -14.37 -9.45
CA PRO A 389 -7.44 -13.86 -10.79
C PRO A 389 -8.87 -13.31 -10.93
N ILE A 390 -9.05 -12.32 -11.81
CA ILE A 390 -10.37 -11.96 -12.31
C ILE A 390 -10.95 -13.18 -13.05
N PRO A 391 -12.21 -13.58 -12.77
CA PRO A 391 -12.82 -14.72 -13.46
C PRO A 391 -12.77 -14.60 -14.99
N SER A 392 -12.41 -15.69 -15.67
CA SER A 392 -12.12 -15.68 -17.10
C SER A 392 -13.32 -15.35 -17.98
N ASP A 393 -14.54 -15.53 -17.47
CA ASP A 393 -15.79 -15.17 -18.14
C ASP A 393 -16.04 -13.65 -18.17
N VAL A 394 -15.32 -12.86 -17.38
CA VAL A 394 -15.41 -11.39 -17.35
C VAL A 394 -14.10 -10.67 -17.64
N SER A 395 -12.94 -11.34 -17.61
CA SER A 395 -11.63 -10.69 -17.83
C SER A 395 -11.53 -9.92 -19.15
N GLY A 396 -12.11 -10.45 -20.25
CA GLY A 396 -12.18 -9.74 -21.54
C GLY A 396 -13.05 -8.46 -21.54
N ARG A 397 -13.86 -8.29 -20.50
CA ARG A 397 -14.72 -7.12 -20.25
C ARG A 397 -14.15 -6.19 -19.17
N THR A 398 -13.00 -6.50 -18.60
CA THR A 398 -12.35 -5.75 -17.53
C THR A 398 -11.16 -4.95 -18.06
N ILE A 399 -11.09 -3.68 -17.68
CA ILE A 399 -9.90 -2.82 -17.78
C ILE A 399 -9.42 -2.47 -16.38
N SER A 400 -8.15 -2.70 -16.12
CA SER A 400 -7.42 -2.18 -14.98
C SER A 400 -6.47 -1.08 -15.45
N MET A 401 -6.31 -0.03 -14.65
CA MET A 401 -5.30 1.00 -14.90
C MET A 401 -4.43 1.18 -13.65
N CYS A 402 -3.12 1.28 -13.86
CA CYS A 402 -2.15 1.43 -12.79
C CYS A 402 -0.95 2.24 -13.29
N HIS A 403 -0.68 3.39 -12.67
CA HIS A 403 0.51 4.17 -13.03
C HIS A 403 1.81 3.42 -12.70
N GLN A 404 2.83 3.70 -13.52
CA GLN A 404 4.20 3.37 -13.14
C GLN A 404 4.50 4.01 -11.78
N ARG A 405 4.99 3.19 -10.83
CA ARG A 405 5.36 3.61 -9.47
C ARG A 405 4.17 3.98 -8.57
N ASP A 406 2.96 3.59 -8.92
CA ASP A 406 1.86 3.56 -7.95
C ASP A 406 2.13 2.49 -6.88
N ILE A 407 2.25 2.92 -5.63
CA ILE A 407 2.56 2.05 -4.48
C ILE A 407 1.44 1.05 -4.15
N VAL A 408 0.22 1.29 -4.62
CA VAL A 408 -0.96 0.49 -4.31
C VAL A 408 -1.14 -0.64 -5.31
N CYS A 409 -1.09 -0.35 -6.61
CA CYS A 409 -1.35 -1.35 -7.65
C CYS A 409 -0.07 -1.95 -8.28
N ALA A 410 1.11 -1.35 -8.04
CA ALA A 410 2.39 -1.88 -8.49
C ALA A 410 3.56 -1.47 -7.54
N PRO A 411 3.50 -1.84 -6.24
CA PRO A 411 4.57 -1.54 -5.27
C PRO A 411 5.94 -2.04 -5.74
N LYS A 412 6.94 -1.15 -5.68
CA LYS A 412 8.35 -1.41 -6.03
C LYS A 412 9.22 -0.22 -5.60
N TRP A 413 10.54 -0.36 -5.72
CA TRP A 413 11.46 0.78 -5.60
C TRP A 413 11.02 1.99 -6.43
N ASN A 414 11.11 3.17 -5.83
CA ASN A 414 10.61 4.46 -6.30
C ASN A 414 9.08 4.59 -6.38
N ALA A 415 8.31 3.62 -5.88
CA ALA A 415 6.86 3.75 -5.79
C ALA A 415 6.45 4.77 -4.71
N ARG A 416 5.40 5.55 -4.98
CA ARG A 416 4.95 6.62 -4.08
C ARG A 416 3.45 6.81 -4.17
N ILE A 417 2.88 7.33 -3.08
CA ILE A 417 1.46 7.69 -3.03
C ILE A 417 1.09 8.79 -4.04
N ALA A 418 2.03 9.66 -4.41
CA ALA A 418 1.77 10.72 -5.40
C ALA A 418 1.36 10.17 -6.78
N PHE A 419 1.83 8.97 -7.15
CA PHE A 419 1.41 8.29 -8.40
C PHE A 419 0.05 7.59 -8.28
N HIS A 420 -0.40 7.36 -7.04
CA HIS A 420 -1.73 6.83 -6.75
C HIS A 420 -2.79 7.92 -6.83
N GLU A 421 -2.44 9.16 -6.49
CA GLU A 421 -3.39 10.28 -6.38
C GLU A 421 -3.45 11.17 -7.64
N ASN A 422 -2.75 10.82 -8.72
CA ASN A 422 -2.58 11.70 -9.89
C ASN A 422 -3.14 11.15 -11.21
N TYR A 423 -4.11 10.24 -11.15
CA TYR A 423 -4.87 9.82 -12.33
C TYR A 423 -5.57 11.00 -12.98
N THR A 424 -5.52 11.06 -14.31
CA THR A 424 -5.96 12.21 -15.08
C THR A 424 -7.37 12.03 -15.61
N TYR A 425 -8.04 13.14 -15.89
CA TYR A 425 -9.34 13.13 -16.55
C TYR A 425 -9.34 12.37 -17.88
N GLU A 426 -8.25 12.46 -18.66
CA GLU A 426 -8.14 11.75 -19.94
C GLU A 426 -8.07 10.22 -19.76
N GLU A 427 -7.35 9.77 -18.73
CA GLU A 427 -7.26 8.37 -18.33
C GLU A 427 -8.62 7.80 -17.92
N ASP A 428 -9.34 8.53 -17.05
CA ASP A 428 -10.68 8.17 -16.61
C ASP A 428 -11.66 8.07 -17.79
N GLN A 429 -11.63 9.04 -18.70
CA GLN A 429 -12.43 9.03 -19.92
C GLN A 429 -12.11 7.80 -20.78
N ALA A 430 -10.83 7.47 -20.96
CA ALA A 430 -10.41 6.32 -21.74
C ALA A 430 -10.93 5.00 -21.16
N MET A 431 -10.86 4.82 -19.84
CA MET A 431 -11.44 3.65 -19.16
C MET A 431 -12.95 3.59 -19.36
N GLY A 432 -13.64 4.73 -19.26
CA GLY A 432 -15.08 4.78 -19.45
C GLY A 432 -15.51 4.45 -20.87
N VAL A 433 -14.78 4.89 -21.89
CA VAL A 433 -15.01 4.52 -23.30
C VAL A 433 -14.83 3.02 -23.52
N PHE A 434 -13.79 2.42 -22.91
CA PHE A 434 -13.54 0.98 -22.98
C PHE A 434 -14.73 0.18 -22.41
N VAL A 435 -15.21 0.56 -21.23
CA VAL A 435 -16.31 -0.11 -20.55
C VAL A 435 -17.63 0.14 -21.25
N GLY A 436 -17.93 1.38 -21.63
CA GLY A 436 -19.17 1.77 -22.31
C GLY A 436 -19.37 1.04 -23.65
N THR A 437 -18.30 0.84 -24.42
CA THR A 437 -18.36 0.08 -25.67
C THR A 437 -18.79 -1.37 -25.44
N ARG A 438 -18.30 -2.01 -24.37
CA ARG A 438 -18.63 -3.39 -24.03
C ARG A 438 -20.01 -3.52 -23.40
N ALA A 439 -20.38 -2.56 -22.54
CA ALA A 439 -21.72 -2.49 -21.97
C ALA A 439 -22.78 -2.33 -23.06
N ALA A 440 -22.57 -1.45 -24.05
CA ALA A 440 -23.48 -1.26 -25.17
C ALA A 440 -23.71 -2.54 -26.00
N ALA A 441 -22.70 -3.42 -26.08
CA ALA A 441 -22.81 -4.69 -26.81
C ALA A 441 -23.73 -5.72 -26.12
N LEU A 442 -23.98 -5.58 -24.81
CA LEU A 442 -24.96 -6.40 -24.09
C LEU A 442 -26.39 -5.82 -24.11
N LEU A 443 -26.55 -4.58 -24.58
CA LEU A 443 -27.86 -3.93 -24.66
C LEU A 443 -28.57 -4.30 -25.98
N PRO A 444 -29.90 -4.43 -25.96
CA PRO A 444 -30.69 -4.73 -27.15
C PRO A 444 -30.53 -3.68 -28.26
#